data_AF-A0A328E9C3-F1
#
_entry.id   AF-A0A328E9C3-F1
#
_cell.length_a   1.000
_cell.length_b   1.000
_cell.length_c   1.000
_cell.angle_alpha   90.00
_cell.angle_beta   90.00
_cell.angle_gamma   90.00
#
_symmetry.space_group_name_H-M   'P 1'
#
loop_
_entity.id
_entity.type
_entity.pdbx_description
1 polymer ?
#
loop_
_entity_poly.entity_id
_entity_poly.type
_entity_poly.pdbx_seq_one_letter_code
_entity_poly.pdbx_strand_id
1 'polypeptide(L)'
;MAFVPHIQAVRCVVAAVGDPPLYNDEDEKNDVFIVDSDEYSVFEHFGSTRGGSSAFRATSVTRAHVLQMQKYLFPPLLYIPSFSPYPIIRPHNYSDYPSPFVAVEEGVFRSRRDSIMREILHIQGGQCGNQIGSKFWEVICDEHGIDTTGRYKGGDADSPGDLQLERIDVYFNEAPGGRYVPRAVLMDLEPGTMDSIRAGPNGQIFRPDNFVFGQNGAGNNWAKGHYTEGAELIDSVLDVVRKEVESCDCLQGFQVCHSLGGGTGSGMGTLLISKIREEYPDRMMLTFSVFPSPKVSDTVVEPYNATLSVHQLVENGDECMVLDNEALYDICFRTLKLSTPSFGDLNHLISGTMSGVTCCLRFPGQLNSDLRKLAVNLIPFPRLHFFMVGFAPLTSRGSQQYTSLTVPELTQQMWDSKNMMCAADPRHGRYLAASAMFRGRMSTKEVDEQMINVQNKNSSYFVEWIPNNVKSSVCDIPPTGLRMSSTFVGNSTSIQEMFRRVSEQFTAMFRRKAFLHWYTGEGMDEMEFTEAESNMNDLVAEYQQYQDATADEDDDDTDGYDQGGGGGGAAAGEEHDD
;
A
#
# COMPACT_ATOMS: atom_id res chain seq x y z
N MET A 1 45.51 6.61 25.49
CA MET A 1 45.33 6.09 24.12
C MET A 1 44.44 4.87 24.19
N ALA A 2 43.47 4.84 23.27
CA ALA A 2 42.30 3.96 23.14
C ALA A 2 42.48 2.48 23.49
N PHE A 3 41.40 1.85 24.00
CA PHE A 3 40.60 0.85 23.27
C PHE A 3 39.34 0.50 24.09
N VAL A 4 38.16 0.77 23.54
CA VAL A 4 36.85 0.37 24.07
C VAL A 4 36.36 -0.80 23.21
N PRO A 5 35.96 -1.95 23.79
CA PRO A 5 35.19 -2.95 23.07
C PRO A 5 33.70 -2.90 23.45
N HIS A 6 32.89 -2.94 22.40
CA HIS A 6 31.46 -3.21 22.27
C HIS A 6 30.73 -3.88 23.45
N ILE A 7 29.67 -3.24 23.94
CA ILE A 7 28.59 -3.89 24.72
C ILE A 7 27.44 -4.18 23.75
N GLN A 8 27.17 -5.46 23.51
CA GLN A 8 25.94 -5.95 22.87
C GLN A 8 24.78 -5.78 23.86
N ALA A 9 23.67 -5.18 23.40
CA ALA A 9 22.45 -5.04 24.18
C ALA A 9 21.74 -6.42 24.33
N VAL A 10 21.68 -6.93 25.55
CA VAL A 10 20.93 -8.15 25.90
C VAL A 10 19.45 -7.79 26.07
N ARG A 11 18.55 -8.41 25.28
CA ARG A 11 17.09 -8.36 25.50
C ARG A 11 16.74 -9.32 26.65
N CYS A 12 16.23 -8.81 27.77
CA CYS A 12 15.61 -9.62 28.82
C CYS A 12 14.09 -9.68 28.60
N VAL A 13 13.52 -10.89 28.57
CA VAL A 13 12.07 -11.15 28.54
C VAL A 13 11.66 -11.62 29.93
N VAL A 14 10.66 -10.97 30.54
CA VAL A 14 10.07 -11.38 31.83
C VAL A 14 8.70 -11.99 31.53
N ALA A 15 8.51 -13.27 31.87
CA ALA A 15 7.23 -13.97 31.72
C ALA A 15 6.77 -14.53 33.07
N ALA A 16 5.48 -14.35 33.39
CA ALA A 16 4.83 -14.97 34.55
C ALA A 16 4.27 -16.34 34.15
N VAL A 17 4.40 -17.36 35.01
CA VAL A 17 4.00 -18.75 34.74
C VAL A 17 2.60 -19.02 35.31
N GLY A 18 1.69 -19.57 34.48
CA GLY A 18 0.44 -20.19 34.92
C GLY A 18 -0.25 -20.94 33.77
N ASP A 19 -0.60 -22.22 33.99
CA ASP A 19 -1.24 -23.13 33.01
C ASP A 19 -2.73 -22.79 32.74
N PRO A 20 -3.30 -23.18 31.57
CA PRO A 20 -4.70 -22.88 31.21
C PRO A 20 -5.69 -23.93 31.73
N PRO A 21 -6.93 -23.58 32.15
CA PRO A 21 -7.98 -24.56 32.44
C PRO A 21 -8.96 -24.75 31.26
N LEU A 22 -9.53 -25.95 31.19
CA LEU A 22 -10.47 -26.48 30.20
C LEU A 22 -11.94 -26.02 30.41
N TYR A 23 -12.57 -25.56 29.31
CA TYR A 23 -14.00 -25.56 28.86
C TYR A 23 -15.20 -25.46 29.85
N ASN A 24 -16.15 -24.52 29.60
CA ASN A 24 -17.51 -24.74 29.02
C ASN A 24 -18.41 -23.46 29.03
N ASP A 25 -19.43 -23.48 28.17
CA ASP A 25 -20.43 -22.43 27.86
C ASP A 25 -21.22 -21.80 29.04
N GLU A 26 -21.77 -20.63 28.72
CA GLU A 26 -22.80 -19.80 29.38
C GLU A 26 -22.34 -18.68 30.36
N ASP A 27 -22.89 -17.50 30.06
CA ASP A 27 -22.98 -16.24 30.83
C ASP A 27 -21.89 -15.15 30.74
N GLU A 28 -22.37 -13.98 30.30
CA GLU A 28 -21.75 -12.66 30.33
C GLU A 28 -21.27 -12.25 31.74
N LYS A 29 -20.03 -11.75 31.87
CA LYS A 29 -19.69 -10.48 32.54
C LYS A 29 -18.18 -10.19 32.53
N ASN A 30 -17.86 -8.91 32.34
CA ASN A 30 -16.55 -8.30 32.57
C ASN A 30 -15.95 -8.71 33.93
N ASP A 31 -14.67 -9.08 33.98
CA ASP A 31 -13.79 -8.79 35.11
C ASP A 31 -12.29 -8.88 34.72
N VAL A 32 -11.53 -7.86 35.15
CA VAL A 32 -10.07 -7.74 35.06
C VAL A 32 -9.46 -8.41 36.28
N PHE A 33 -8.61 -9.43 36.10
CA PHE A 33 -7.90 -10.06 37.21
C PHE A 33 -6.49 -9.48 37.38
N ILE A 34 -6.23 -8.84 38.53
CA ILE A 34 -4.91 -8.53 39.04
C ILE A 34 -4.40 -9.79 39.77
N VAL A 35 -3.29 -10.38 39.31
CA VAL A 35 -2.63 -11.49 40.01
C VAL A 35 -1.44 -10.93 40.79
N ASP A 36 -1.52 -11.00 42.11
CA ASP A 36 -0.51 -10.61 43.08
C ASP A 36 0.45 -11.82 43.28
N SER A 37 1.66 -11.78 42.71
CA SER A 37 2.70 -12.79 42.98
C SER A 37 4.10 -12.17 43.06
N ASP A 38 4.85 -12.55 44.11
CA ASP A 38 6.09 -11.92 44.57
C ASP A 38 7.39 -12.59 44.05
N GLU A 39 7.33 -13.45 43.02
CA GLU A 39 8.50 -14.17 42.48
C GLU A 39 8.65 -14.02 40.96
N TYR A 40 9.83 -13.59 40.51
CA TYR A 40 10.19 -13.45 39.09
C TYR A 40 11.45 -14.29 38.77
N SER A 41 11.44 -14.97 37.61
CA SER A 41 12.60 -15.72 37.09
C SER A 41 13.23 -14.98 35.90
N VAL A 42 14.55 -14.83 35.90
CA VAL A 42 15.30 -14.24 34.78
C VAL A 42 16.05 -15.36 34.05
N PHE A 43 15.93 -15.39 32.72
CA PHE A 43 16.62 -16.35 31.86
C PHE A 43 17.79 -15.66 31.15
N GLU A 44 19.02 -16.10 31.43
CA GLU A 44 20.22 -15.65 30.70
C GLU A 44 20.57 -16.62 29.57
N HIS A 45 20.86 -16.07 28.39
CA HIS A 45 21.33 -16.82 27.23
C HIS A 45 22.87 -16.80 27.18
N PHE A 46 23.51 -17.97 27.28
CA PHE A 46 24.94 -18.12 27.02
C PHE A 46 25.16 -18.76 25.64
N GLY A 47 26.06 -18.18 24.85
CA GLY A 47 26.18 -18.43 23.42
C GLY A 47 26.50 -19.85 22.96
N SER A 48 26.35 -20.04 21.64
CA SER A 48 26.46 -21.28 20.87
C SER A 48 27.83 -21.95 20.94
N THR A 49 27.86 -23.24 21.32
CA THR A 49 28.97 -24.15 20.97
C THR A 49 28.65 -24.89 19.67
N ARG A 50 29.65 -25.03 18.80
CA ARG A 50 29.56 -25.80 17.54
C ARG A 50 29.08 -27.22 17.81
N GLY A 51 27.86 -27.53 17.35
CA GLY A 51 27.13 -28.78 17.61
C GLY A 51 25.83 -28.47 18.34
N GLY A 52 24.77 -28.22 17.57
CA GLY A 52 23.52 -27.60 18.02
C GLY A 52 22.90 -28.19 19.29
N SER A 53 22.90 -27.41 20.37
CA SER A 53 21.85 -27.30 21.38
C SER A 53 22.08 -26.02 22.19
N SER A 54 21.02 -25.24 22.47
CA SER A 54 21.06 -24.05 23.33
C SER A 54 20.61 -24.43 24.75
N ALA A 55 21.34 -23.98 25.77
CA ALA A 55 21.00 -24.21 27.18
C ALA A 55 20.70 -22.88 27.89
N PHE A 56 19.60 -22.83 28.64
CA PHE A 56 19.19 -21.69 29.46
C PHE A 56 19.35 -22.00 30.95
N ARG A 57 19.82 -21.03 31.74
CA ARG A 57 19.88 -21.13 33.20
C ARG A 57 18.89 -20.15 33.82
N ALA A 58 17.93 -20.66 34.61
CA ALA A 58 16.97 -19.84 35.35
C ALA A 58 17.53 -19.53 36.74
N THR A 59 17.48 -18.26 37.16
CA THR A 59 17.81 -17.84 38.52
C THR A 59 16.66 -17.00 39.07
N SER A 60 16.18 -17.30 40.29
CA SER A 60 15.10 -16.55 40.94
C SER A 60 15.65 -15.26 41.54
N VAL A 61 14.96 -14.14 41.33
CA VAL A 61 15.39 -12.81 41.80
C VAL A 61 14.24 -12.08 42.48
N THR A 62 14.49 -11.54 43.68
CA THR A 62 13.51 -10.77 44.47
C THR A 62 13.27 -9.37 43.89
N ARG A 63 12.04 -8.84 44.02
CA ARG A 63 11.57 -7.51 43.55
C ARG A 63 12.49 -6.32 43.84
N ALA A 64 13.21 -6.33 44.97
CA ALA A 64 14.15 -5.27 45.34
C ALA A 64 15.34 -5.13 44.37
N HIS A 65 15.83 -6.24 43.80
CA HIS A 65 16.95 -6.24 42.86
C HIS A 65 16.55 -5.73 41.47
N VAL A 66 15.32 -6.01 41.02
CA VAL A 66 14.78 -5.53 39.74
C VAL A 66 14.63 -4.00 39.74
N LEU A 67 14.15 -3.42 40.84
CA LEU A 67 14.03 -1.97 41.01
C LEU A 67 15.40 -1.27 41.07
N GLN A 68 16.44 -1.95 41.55
CA GLN A 68 17.79 -1.41 41.60
C GLN A 68 18.44 -1.39 40.22
N MET A 69 18.15 -2.35 39.33
CA MET A 69 18.62 -2.33 37.94
C MET A 69 17.95 -1.22 37.10
N GLN A 70 16.67 -0.93 37.31
CA GLN A 70 15.98 0.17 36.62
C GLN A 70 16.61 1.55 36.90
N LYS A 71 17.21 1.74 38.08
CA LYS A 71 17.87 3.00 38.47
C LYS A 71 19.18 3.30 37.71
N TYR A 72 19.81 2.28 37.13
CA TYR A 72 21.08 2.44 36.39
C TYR A 72 20.90 2.63 34.88
N LEU A 73 19.69 2.39 34.34
CA LEU A 73 19.41 2.45 32.91
C LEU A 73 18.88 3.82 32.41
N PHE A 74 18.59 4.78 33.30
CA PHE A 74 18.09 6.11 32.92
C PHE A 74 18.74 7.24 33.75
N PRO A 75 19.50 8.18 33.16
CA PRO A 75 20.01 9.37 33.87
C PRO A 75 19.01 10.55 33.79
N PRO A 76 19.00 11.49 34.77
CA PRO A 76 18.08 12.62 34.80
C PRO A 76 18.66 13.88 34.13
N LEU A 77 17.85 14.61 33.35
CA LEU A 77 18.17 15.95 32.85
C LEU A 77 17.25 17.03 33.46
N LEU A 78 17.90 17.97 34.17
CA LEU A 78 17.65 19.42 34.32
C LEU A 78 16.39 19.99 35.05
N TYR A 79 16.59 20.34 36.33
CA TYR A 79 16.55 21.70 36.94
C TYR A 79 15.57 22.79 36.43
N ILE A 80 14.63 23.24 37.29
CA ILE A 80 14.19 24.65 37.52
C ILE A 80 13.76 24.82 39.01
N PRO A 81 14.04 25.95 39.71
CA PRO A 81 14.24 25.97 41.18
C PRO A 81 13.15 26.66 42.04
N SER A 82 13.07 26.20 43.29
CA SER A 82 12.87 26.91 44.59
C SER A 82 11.64 27.80 44.86
N PHE A 83 10.95 27.52 45.98
CA PHE A 83 10.56 28.38 47.15
C PHE A 83 9.29 27.78 47.82
N SER A 84 9.35 27.02 48.93
CA SER A 84 9.38 27.40 50.38
C SER A 84 8.00 27.83 50.98
N PRO A 85 7.70 27.75 52.30
CA PRO A 85 7.46 26.55 53.15
C PRO A 85 6.21 26.64 54.09
N TYR A 86 5.85 25.52 54.76
CA TYR A 86 5.03 25.32 56.00
C TYR A 86 3.48 25.17 55.94
N PRO A 87 2.80 24.58 56.98
CA PRO A 87 3.25 23.61 58.01
C PRO A 87 2.28 22.41 58.25
N ILE A 88 2.80 21.45 59.02
CA ILE A 88 2.17 20.26 59.62
C ILE A 88 1.08 20.64 60.65
N ILE A 89 -0.14 20.05 60.58
CA ILE A 89 -1.09 19.91 61.72
C ILE A 89 -1.78 18.51 61.68
N ARG A 90 -2.01 17.98 62.90
CA ARG A 90 -2.37 16.64 63.40
C ARG A 90 -3.76 16.07 63.03
N PRO A 91 -4.02 14.77 63.31
CA PRO A 91 -5.23 14.04 62.90
C PRO A 91 -6.37 14.16 63.94
N HIS A 92 -7.64 14.19 63.49
CA HIS A 92 -8.80 13.86 64.32
C HIS A 92 -10.03 13.40 63.52
N ASN A 93 -10.44 12.17 63.81
CA ASN A 93 -11.78 11.57 63.97
C ASN A 93 -13.03 12.10 63.22
N TYR A 94 -13.61 11.16 62.44
CA TYR A 94 -14.99 10.64 62.39
C TYR A 94 -16.24 11.55 62.49
N SER A 95 -17.20 11.15 61.63
CA SER A 95 -18.65 11.37 61.59
C SER A 95 -19.17 12.74 61.13
N ASP A 96 -19.62 12.80 59.88
CA ASP A 96 -21.03 13.09 59.53
C ASP A 96 -21.26 12.93 58.00
N TYR A 97 -22.26 12.13 57.63
CA TYR A 97 -22.81 12.01 56.26
C TYR A 97 -24.08 12.87 56.17
N PRO A 98 -24.39 13.48 55.00
CA PRO A 98 -25.23 12.79 54.02
C PRO A 98 -24.80 12.99 52.56
N SER A 99 -25.09 12.03 51.69
CA SER A 99 -24.95 12.22 50.23
C SER A 99 -25.91 13.32 49.75
N PRO A 100 -25.50 14.07 48.71
CA PRO A 100 -26.18 13.87 47.43
C PRO A 100 -25.26 13.99 46.20
N PHE A 101 -25.66 13.30 45.14
CA PHE A 101 -25.27 13.52 43.75
C PHE A 101 -25.06 15.01 43.41
N VAL A 102 -23.86 15.42 42.98
CA VAL A 102 -23.62 16.51 42.01
C VAL A 102 -22.27 16.31 41.29
N ALA A 103 -22.34 16.20 39.96
CA ALA A 103 -21.40 16.51 38.90
C ALA A 103 -19.88 16.52 39.19
N VAL A 104 -19.18 15.52 38.64
CA VAL A 104 -17.78 15.69 38.23
C VAL A 104 -17.82 16.11 36.77
N GLU A 105 -17.45 17.36 36.50
CA GLU A 105 -17.13 17.85 35.16
C GLU A 105 -16.06 16.94 34.56
N GLU A 106 -16.42 16.24 33.47
CA GLU A 106 -15.46 15.57 32.59
C GLU A 106 -14.57 16.64 31.94
N GLY A 107 -13.49 16.98 32.63
CA GLY A 107 -12.32 17.58 32.03
C GLY A 107 -11.80 16.60 30.98
N VAL A 108 -12.08 16.91 29.72
CA VAL A 108 -11.61 16.23 28.51
C VAL A 108 -10.08 16.12 28.57
N PHE A 109 -9.57 15.04 29.14
CA PHE A 109 -8.23 14.55 28.85
C PHE A 109 -8.29 13.99 27.43
N ARG A 110 -8.15 14.88 26.45
CA ARG A 110 -7.74 14.50 25.09
C ARG A 110 -6.36 13.86 25.25
N SER A 111 -6.35 12.54 25.41
CA SER A 111 -5.21 11.70 25.12
C SER A 111 -4.77 12.01 23.69
N ARG A 112 -3.82 12.94 23.52
CA ARG A 112 -2.90 12.87 22.39
C ARG A 112 -2.18 11.54 22.53
N ARG A 113 -2.78 10.47 22.00
CA ARG A 113 -1.97 9.40 21.43
C ARG A 113 -1.20 10.12 20.34
N ASP A 114 0.11 10.25 20.51
CA ASP A 114 0.98 10.60 19.40
C ASP A 114 0.75 9.54 18.33
N SER A 115 -0.17 9.82 17.40
CA SER A 115 -0.19 9.13 16.13
C SER A 115 1.15 9.50 15.52
N ILE A 116 2.02 8.52 15.38
CA ILE A 116 3.23 8.68 14.58
C ILE A 116 2.72 9.19 13.22
N MET A 117 2.96 10.47 12.95
CA MET A 117 2.63 11.17 11.70
C MET A 117 3.39 10.44 10.60
N ARG A 118 2.73 10.20 9.48
CA ARG A 118 3.20 9.20 8.52
C ARG A 118 2.97 9.73 7.12
N GLU A 119 3.96 10.44 6.59
CA GLU A 119 3.83 11.21 5.36
C GLU A 119 4.10 10.37 4.10
N ILE A 120 3.50 10.77 2.99
CA ILE A 120 3.68 10.14 1.67
C ILE A 120 4.14 11.22 0.69
N LEU A 121 5.26 10.97 0.02
CA LEU A 121 5.71 11.82 -1.07
C LEU A 121 5.07 11.36 -2.38
N HIS A 122 4.33 12.23 -3.02
CA HIS A 122 3.72 11.95 -4.31
C HIS A 122 4.61 12.44 -5.46
N ILE A 123 4.83 11.61 -6.48
CA ILE A 123 5.69 11.94 -7.62
C ILE A 123 4.91 11.68 -8.91
N GLN A 124 4.92 12.65 -9.83
CA GLN A 124 4.20 12.58 -11.10
C GLN A 124 5.20 12.64 -12.25
N GLY A 125 5.23 11.60 -13.08
CA GLY A 125 6.17 11.44 -14.19
C GLY A 125 5.51 11.51 -15.56
N GLY A 126 5.98 12.45 -16.39
CA GLY A 126 5.57 12.61 -17.79
C GLY A 126 4.14 13.13 -17.97
N GLN A 127 3.72 13.30 -19.22
CA GLN A 127 2.44 13.91 -19.56
C GLN A 127 1.23 13.22 -18.89
N CYS A 128 1.14 11.88 -18.96
CA CYS A 128 0.02 11.14 -18.39
C CYS A 128 0.02 11.19 -16.85
N GLY A 129 1.18 10.95 -16.22
CA GLY A 129 1.33 10.99 -14.77
C GLY A 129 0.96 12.35 -14.17
N ASN A 130 1.39 13.43 -14.83
CA ASN A 130 1.06 14.81 -14.43
C ASN A 130 -0.44 15.14 -14.60
N GLN A 131 -1.09 14.67 -15.66
CA GLN A 131 -2.54 14.90 -15.85
C GLN A 131 -3.39 14.18 -14.80
N ILE A 132 -3.08 12.90 -14.56
CA ILE A 132 -3.78 12.09 -13.56
C ILE A 132 -3.49 12.62 -12.15
N GLY A 133 -2.22 12.95 -11.87
CA GLY A 133 -1.81 13.51 -10.60
C GLY A 133 -2.45 14.86 -10.32
N SER A 134 -2.55 15.75 -11.32
CA SER A 134 -3.30 17.01 -11.18
C SER A 134 -4.76 16.77 -10.83
N LYS A 135 -5.42 15.80 -11.47
CA LYS A 135 -6.81 15.43 -11.15
C LYS A 135 -6.95 14.78 -9.79
N PHE A 136 -5.99 13.96 -9.37
CA PHE A 136 -5.93 13.42 -8.02
C PHE A 136 -5.87 14.54 -6.98
N TRP A 137 -4.97 15.52 -7.14
CA TRP A 137 -4.87 16.67 -6.24
C TRP A 137 -6.12 17.53 -6.21
N GLU A 138 -6.80 17.74 -7.35
CA GLU A 138 -8.12 18.40 -7.38
C GLU A 138 -9.12 17.69 -6.46
N VAL A 139 -9.27 16.36 -6.63
CA VAL A 139 -10.23 15.57 -5.85
C VAL A 139 -9.88 15.56 -4.36
N ILE A 140 -8.63 15.36 -3.99
CA ILE A 140 -8.27 15.32 -2.56
C ILE A 140 -8.29 16.71 -1.91
N CYS A 141 -7.99 17.79 -2.64
CA CYS A 141 -8.18 19.14 -2.12
C CYS A 141 -9.65 19.40 -1.80
N ASP A 142 -10.56 19.02 -2.70
CA ASP A 142 -12.00 19.14 -2.47
C ASP A 142 -12.47 18.29 -1.28
N GLU A 143 -11.98 17.05 -1.14
CA GLU A 143 -12.33 16.17 -0.01
C GLU A 143 -11.84 16.69 1.36
N HIS A 144 -10.67 17.34 1.39
CA HIS A 144 -10.11 17.95 2.59
C HIS A 144 -10.54 19.42 2.77
N GLY A 145 -11.43 19.97 1.93
CA GLY A 145 -11.91 21.34 2.03
C GLY A 145 -10.83 22.41 1.79
N ILE A 146 -9.78 22.08 1.05
CA ILE A 146 -8.69 23.01 0.70
C ILE A 146 -9.05 23.74 -0.59
N ASP A 147 -9.00 25.07 -0.56
CA ASP A 147 -9.22 25.88 -1.74
C ASP A 147 -7.99 25.97 -2.66
N THR A 148 -8.16 26.58 -3.83
CA THR A 148 -7.08 26.77 -4.82
C THR A 148 -5.90 27.60 -4.30
N THR A 149 -6.07 28.34 -3.19
CA THR A 149 -5.01 29.10 -2.53
C THR A 149 -4.25 28.29 -1.48
N GLY A 150 -4.73 27.07 -1.19
CA GLY A 150 -4.20 26.19 -0.14
C GLY A 150 -4.80 26.48 1.23
N ARG A 151 -5.87 27.27 1.35
CA ARG A 151 -6.50 27.54 2.64
C ARG A 151 -7.65 26.58 2.89
N TYR A 152 -7.76 26.12 4.14
CA TYR A 152 -8.89 25.33 4.58
C TYR A 152 -10.14 26.21 4.67
N LYS A 153 -11.12 25.92 3.82
CA LYS A 153 -12.49 26.42 3.97
C LYS A 153 -13.19 25.42 4.88
N GLY A 154 -13.45 25.82 6.13
CA GLY A 154 -14.07 24.98 7.16
C GLY A 154 -15.18 24.07 6.64
N GLY A 155 -15.34 22.88 7.24
CA GLY A 155 -16.28 21.87 6.79
C GLY A 155 -17.72 22.37 6.62
N ASP A 156 -18.38 21.92 5.54
CA ASP A 156 -19.83 22.05 5.36
C ASP A 156 -20.59 21.35 6.50
N ALA A 157 -21.83 21.77 6.77
CA ALA A 157 -22.66 21.27 7.88
C ALA A 157 -22.87 19.73 7.92
N ASP A 158 -22.56 19.02 6.84
CA ASP A 158 -22.70 17.56 6.70
C ASP A 158 -21.39 16.76 6.88
N SER A 159 -20.22 17.41 6.93
CA SER A 159 -18.91 16.78 7.14
C SER A 159 -18.23 17.35 8.40
N PRO A 160 -17.92 16.54 9.43
CA PRO A 160 -17.23 17.03 10.61
C PRO A 160 -15.85 17.55 10.21
N GLY A 161 -15.65 18.87 10.22
CA GLY A 161 -14.40 19.50 9.78
C GLY A 161 -13.15 19.00 10.51
N ASP A 162 -13.32 18.46 11.72
CA ASP A 162 -12.23 17.88 12.52
C ASP A 162 -11.61 16.64 11.86
N LEU A 163 -12.40 15.79 11.20
CA LEU A 163 -11.90 14.55 10.57
C LEU A 163 -11.14 14.81 9.26
N GLN A 164 -11.44 15.93 8.58
CA GLN A 164 -10.74 16.33 7.36
C GLN A 164 -9.31 16.80 7.65
N LEU A 165 -9.09 17.39 8.82
CA LEU A 165 -7.78 17.89 9.22
C LEU A 165 -6.96 16.87 10.02
N GLU A 166 -7.57 15.80 10.55
CA GLU A 166 -6.91 14.86 11.46
C GLU A 166 -5.67 14.18 10.85
N ARG A 167 -5.69 13.89 9.55
CA ARG A 167 -4.58 13.24 8.82
C ARG A 167 -4.19 13.98 7.54
N ILE A 168 -4.32 15.30 7.55
CA ILE A 168 -4.01 16.14 6.40
C ILE A 168 -2.50 16.17 6.09
N ASP A 169 -1.68 15.98 7.13
CA ASP A 169 -0.21 15.90 7.11
C ASP A 169 0.34 14.78 6.22
N VAL A 170 -0.46 13.73 5.99
CA VAL A 170 -0.05 12.58 5.14
C VAL A 170 0.33 13.04 3.74
N TYR A 171 -0.45 13.98 3.15
CA TYR A 171 -0.24 14.47 1.79
C TYR A 171 0.08 15.97 1.71
N PHE A 172 -0.17 16.76 2.77
CA PHE A 172 0.03 18.20 2.76
C PHE A 172 1.06 18.65 3.80
N ASN A 173 1.91 19.58 3.38
CA ASN A 173 2.75 20.37 4.27
C ASN A 173 1.95 21.58 4.78
N GLU A 174 1.95 21.82 6.09
CA GLU A 174 1.40 23.05 6.67
C GLU A 174 2.46 24.17 6.59
N ALA A 175 2.20 25.14 5.71
CA ALA A 175 3.03 26.34 5.57
C ALA A 175 2.54 27.48 6.49
N PRO A 176 3.42 28.42 6.85
CA PRO A 176 3.06 29.58 7.67
C PRO A 176 1.86 30.35 7.11
N GLY A 177 0.90 30.67 7.97
CA GLY A 177 -0.35 31.36 7.57
C GLY A 177 -1.52 30.42 7.26
N GLY A 178 -1.47 29.16 7.72
CA GLY A 178 -2.55 28.19 7.58
C GLY A 178 -2.77 27.73 6.15
N ARG A 179 -1.69 27.67 5.37
CA ARG A 179 -1.72 27.24 3.96
C ARG A 179 -1.20 25.81 3.86
N TYR A 180 -2.03 24.91 3.35
CA TYR A 180 -1.66 23.54 3.04
C TYR A 180 -1.10 23.46 1.61
N VAL A 181 0.10 22.90 1.49
CA VAL A 181 0.83 22.75 0.22
C VAL A 181 1.01 21.26 -0.05
N PRO A 182 0.58 20.72 -1.21
CA PRO A 182 0.81 19.34 -1.58
C PRO A 182 2.28 18.93 -1.48
N ARG A 183 2.52 17.77 -0.86
CA ARG A 183 3.80 17.08 -0.87
C ARG A 183 3.95 16.32 -2.20
N ALA A 184 4.12 17.08 -3.28
CA ALA A 184 4.19 16.58 -4.64
C ALA A 184 5.48 17.04 -5.34
N VAL A 185 6.06 16.15 -6.14
CA VAL A 185 7.14 16.43 -7.10
C VAL A 185 6.61 16.17 -8.50
N LEU A 186 6.74 17.15 -9.38
CA LEU A 186 6.27 17.07 -10.75
C LEU A 186 7.48 17.05 -11.67
N MET A 187 7.62 15.96 -12.43
CA MET A 187 8.71 15.80 -13.39
C MET A 187 8.20 15.54 -14.80
N ASP A 188 8.80 16.21 -15.77
CA ASP A 188 8.60 15.93 -17.20
C ASP A 188 9.83 16.36 -17.99
N LEU A 189 10.13 15.66 -19.07
CA LEU A 189 11.20 16.05 -19.99
C LEU A 189 10.74 17.17 -20.94
N GLU A 190 9.43 17.40 -21.01
CA GLU A 190 8.82 18.47 -21.80
C GLU A 190 8.28 19.62 -20.93
N PRO A 191 8.56 20.88 -21.27
CA PRO A 191 8.08 22.03 -20.49
C PRO A 191 6.57 22.27 -20.64
N GLY A 192 5.97 21.88 -21.76
CA GLY A 192 4.57 22.20 -22.09
C GLY A 192 3.53 21.60 -21.13
N THR A 193 3.84 20.44 -20.54
CA THR A 193 3.00 19.82 -19.50
C THR A 193 2.94 20.69 -18.26
N MET A 194 4.07 21.28 -17.85
CA MET A 194 4.16 22.10 -16.64
C MET A 194 3.38 23.41 -16.77
N ASP A 195 3.43 24.04 -17.94
CA ASP A 195 2.66 25.26 -18.21
C ASP A 195 1.15 24.99 -18.12
N SER A 196 0.72 23.83 -18.63
CA SER A 196 -0.68 23.38 -18.55
C SER A 196 -1.14 23.17 -17.11
N ILE A 197 -0.30 22.58 -16.25
CA ILE A 197 -0.62 22.38 -14.83
C ILE A 197 -0.68 23.72 -14.09
N ARG A 198 0.28 24.63 -14.32
CA ARG A 198 0.30 25.95 -13.68
C ARG A 198 -0.91 26.80 -14.05
N ALA A 199 -1.39 26.66 -15.29
CA ALA A 199 -2.61 27.30 -15.77
C ALA A 199 -3.91 26.62 -15.29
N GLY A 200 -3.80 25.39 -14.75
CA GLY A 200 -4.92 24.64 -14.19
C GLY A 200 -5.50 25.25 -12.91
N PRO A 201 -6.69 24.79 -12.49
CA PRO A 201 -7.44 25.37 -11.36
C PRO A 201 -6.65 25.33 -10.05
N ASN A 202 -5.89 24.25 -9.81
CA ASN A 202 -5.07 24.06 -8.62
C ASN A 202 -3.57 24.27 -8.89
N GLY A 203 -3.18 24.83 -10.04
CA GLY A 203 -1.76 24.99 -10.40
C GLY A 203 -0.95 25.83 -9.40
N GLN A 204 -1.60 26.77 -8.71
CA GLN A 204 -0.97 27.68 -7.76
C GLN A 204 -0.73 27.08 -6.36
N ILE A 205 -1.30 25.91 -6.07
CA ILE A 205 -1.14 25.25 -4.77
C ILE A 205 0.22 24.56 -4.64
N PHE A 206 0.77 24.09 -5.75
CA PHE A 206 2.04 23.39 -5.79
C PHE A 206 3.21 24.33 -5.50
N ARG A 207 4.24 23.79 -4.86
CA ARG A 207 5.49 24.53 -4.60
C ARG A 207 6.23 24.73 -5.94
N PRO A 208 6.56 25.97 -6.35
CA PRO A 208 7.27 26.22 -7.61
C PRO A 208 8.61 25.50 -7.73
N ASP A 209 9.31 25.32 -6.61
CA ASP A 209 10.59 24.59 -6.53
C ASP A 209 10.45 23.10 -6.86
N ASN A 210 9.24 22.53 -6.78
CA ASN A 210 9.01 21.10 -6.97
C ASN A 210 8.66 20.75 -8.44
N PHE A 211 8.69 21.74 -9.33
CA PHE A 211 8.56 21.55 -10.77
C PHE A 211 9.94 21.36 -11.36
N VAL A 212 10.26 20.12 -11.74
CA VAL A 212 11.53 19.78 -12.40
C VAL A 212 11.21 19.42 -13.84
N PHE A 213 11.76 20.15 -14.81
CA PHE A 213 11.47 19.88 -16.20
C PHE A 213 12.68 20.04 -17.12
N GLY A 214 12.71 19.20 -18.15
CA GLY A 214 13.69 19.23 -19.22
C GLY A 214 13.34 20.23 -20.33
N GLN A 215 14.21 20.30 -21.34
CA GLN A 215 13.94 21.05 -22.57
C GLN A 215 13.63 20.14 -23.76
N ASN A 216 14.08 18.88 -23.69
CA ASN A 216 13.93 17.89 -24.77
C ASN A 216 13.02 16.76 -24.30
N GLY A 217 11.94 16.50 -25.03
CA GLY A 217 11.07 15.36 -24.74
C GLY A 217 11.70 14.01 -25.09
N ALA A 218 11.26 12.95 -24.40
CA ALA A 218 11.69 11.59 -24.71
C ALA A 218 11.13 11.04 -26.04
N GLY A 219 10.12 11.69 -26.64
CA GLY A 219 9.58 11.30 -27.95
C GLY A 219 9.04 9.86 -28.00
N ASN A 220 8.35 9.41 -26.95
CA ASN A 220 7.85 8.03 -26.78
C ASN A 220 8.93 6.93 -26.86
N ASN A 221 10.18 7.26 -26.50
CA ASN A 221 11.27 6.30 -26.42
C ASN A 221 11.70 6.09 -24.96
N TRP A 222 11.51 4.87 -24.46
CA TRP A 222 11.93 4.49 -23.10
C TRP A 222 13.43 4.65 -22.88
N ALA A 223 14.27 4.28 -23.85
CA ALA A 223 15.73 4.38 -23.72
C ALA A 223 16.20 5.83 -23.56
N LYS A 224 15.53 6.79 -24.22
CA LYS A 224 15.79 8.22 -23.99
C LYS A 224 15.47 8.66 -22.56
N GLY A 225 14.32 8.22 -22.06
CA GLY A 225 13.92 8.49 -20.69
C GLY A 225 14.81 7.82 -19.65
N HIS A 226 15.39 6.66 -19.97
CA HIS A 226 16.14 5.87 -18.99
C HIS A 226 17.65 6.12 -19.02
N TYR A 227 18.25 6.28 -20.21
CA TYR A 227 19.71 6.31 -20.38
C TYR A 227 20.28 7.67 -20.79
N THR A 228 19.52 8.51 -21.50
CA THR A 228 20.02 9.79 -22.03
C THR A 228 19.38 10.99 -21.32
N GLU A 229 18.35 11.60 -21.90
CA GLU A 229 17.75 12.85 -21.39
C GLU A 229 17.22 12.71 -19.95
N GLY A 230 16.60 11.58 -19.61
CA GLY A 230 16.10 11.37 -18.25
C GLY A 230 17.20 11.13 -17.22
N ALA A 231 18.32 10.53 -17.62
CA ALA A 231 19.48 10.34 -16.75
C ALA A 231 20.19 11.67 -16.44
N GLU A 232 20.13 12.66 -17.34
CA GLU A 232 20.65 14.01 -17.07
C GLU A 232 19.77 14.79 -16.07
N LEU A 233 18.44 14.59 -16.12
CA LEU A 233 17.49 15.31 -15.27
C LEU A 233 17.28 14.66 -13.89
N ILE A 234 17.55 13.35 -13.76
CA ILE A 234 17.18 12.57 -12.58
C ILE A 234 17.80 13.10 -11.28
N ASP A 235 19.05 13.55 -11.32
CA ASP A 235 19.75 14.07 -10.14
C ASP A 235 19.04 15.31 -9.57
N SER A 236 18.51 16.17 -10.44
CA SER A 236 17.73 17.34 -10.02
C SER A 236 16.40 16.94 -9.39
N VAL A 237 15.75 15.88 -9.89
CA VAL A 237 14.52 15.35 -9.29
C VAL A 237 14.83 14.73 -7.92
N LEU A 238 15.91 13.95 -7.81
CA LEU A 238 16.33 13.31 -6.56
C LEU A 238 16.67 14.34 -5.49
N ASP A 239 17.28 15.48 -5.84
CA ASP A 239 17.56 16.56 -4.89
C ASP A 239 16.28 17.18 -4.32
N VAL A 240 15.25 17.37 -5.15
CA VAL A 240 13.93 17.83 -4.69
C VAL A 240 13.26 16.77 -3.82
N VAL A 241 13.32 15.49 -4.22
CA VAL A 241 12.80 14.37 -3.43
C VAL A 241 13.47 14.33 -2.05
N ARG A 242 14.80 14.41 -1.97
CA ARG A 242 15.55 14.48 -0.71
C ARG A 242 15.08 15.62 0.17
N LYS A 243 14.96 16.83 -0.40
CA LYS A 243 14.48 18.01 0.34
C LYS A 243 13.09 17.82 0.93
N GLU A 244 12.18 17.17 0.20
CA GLU A 244 10.83 16.87 0.71
C GLU A 244 10.87 15.75 1.75
N VAL A 245 11.70 14.72 1.58
CA VAL A 245 11.85 13.62 2.55
C VAL A 245 12.46 14.10 3.87
N GLU A 246 13.46 14.98 3.82
CA GLU A 246 14.07 15.60 5.02
C GLU A 246 13.07 16.49 5.78
N SER A 247 12.02 16.95 5.11
CA SER A 247 10.95 17.74 5.73
C SER A 247 9.84 16.90 6.38
N CYS A 248 9.88 15.57 6.24
CA CYS A 248 8.93 14.65 6.86
C CYS A 248 9.42 14.21 8.26
N ASP A 249 8.50 14.05 9.20
CA ASP A 249 8.79 13.48 10.51
C ASP A 249 9.01 11.96 10.39
N CYS A 250 8.16 11.24 9.64
CA CYS A 250 8.30 9.80 9.41
C CYS A 250 7.66 9.35 8.09
N LEU A 251 8.46 9.43 7.01
CA LEU A 251 8.05 9.00 5.67
C LEU A 251 7.58 7.53 5.65
N GLN A 252 6.34 7.27 5.20
CA GLN A 252 5.85 5.92 4.91
C GLN A 252 6.49 5.37 3.64
N GLY A 253 6.49 6.18 2.58
CA GLY A 253 6.80 5.74 1.24
C GLY A 253 6.54 6.78 0.17
N PHE A 254 6.65 6.33 -1.06
CA PHE A 254 6.49 7.12 -2.27
C PHE A 254 5.28 6.63 -3.06
N GLN A 255 4.53 7.57 -3.63
CA GLN A 255 3.44 7.30 -4.55
C GLN A 255 3.78 7.86 -5.93
N VAL A 256 4.08 7.01 -6.89
CA VAL A 256 4.47 7.41 -8.25
C VAL A 256 3.29 7.24 -9.21
N CYS A 257 2.98 8.28 -9.98
CA CYS A 257 1.99 8.24 -11.05
C CYS A 257 2.69 8.42 -12.40
N HIS A 258 2.54 7.43 -13.29
CA HIS A 258 3.20 7.42 -14.60
C HIS A 258 2.45 6.57 -15.63
N SER A 259 2.80 6.71 -16.91
CA SER A 259 2.36 5.80 -17.96
C SER A 259 3.50 4.92 -18.44
N LEU A 260 3.18 3.66 -18.74
CA LEU A 260 4.16 2.69 -19.23
C LEU A 260 4.34 2.77 -20.75
N GLY A 261 3.39 3.39 -21.47
CA GLY A 261 3.46 3.56 -22.94
C GLY A 261 4.31 4.74 -23.42
N GLY A 262 4.54 5.75 -22.57
CA GLY A 262 5.30 6.96 -22.94
C GLY A 262 6.81 6.70 -23.01
N GLY A 263 7.62 7.77 -23.10
CA GLY A 263 9.08 7.71 -22.92
C GLY A 263 9.54 8.25 -21.56
N THR A 264 9.01 9.41 -21.16
CA THR A 264 9.33 10.05 -19.87
C THR A 264 8.73 9.27 -18.70
N GLY A 265 7.41 9.07 -18.70
CA GLY A 265 6.73 8.37 -17.60
C GLY A 265 7.23 6.94 -17.41
N SER A 266 7.58 6.27 -18.50
CA SER A 266 8.04 4.89 -18.49
C SER A 266 9.53 4.82 -18.10
N GLY A 267 10.43 5.33 -18.94
CA GLY A 267 11.89 5.23 -18.79
C GLY A 267 12.44 6.04 -17.62
N MET A 268 12.09 7.33 -17.56
CA MET A 268 12.54 8.18 -16.45
C MET A 268 11.81 7.84 -15.15
N GLY A 269 10.54 7.44 -15.23
CA GLY A 269 9.76 6.97 -14.08
C GLY A 269 10.36 5.71 -13.44
N THR A 270 10.73 4.71 -14.23
CA THR A 270 11.37 3.49 -13.71
C THR A 270 12.79 3.74 -13.21
N LEU A 271 13.55 4.62 -13.88
CA LEU A 271 14.86 5.07 -13.38
C LEU A 271 14.74 5.71 -11.99
N LEU A 272 13.76 6.60 -11.81
CA LEU A 272 13.48 7.23 -10.53
C LEU A 272 13.13 6.21 -9.45
N ILE A 273 12.26 5.24 -9.77
CA ILE A 273 11.86 4.19 -8.84
C ILE A 273 13.07 3.37 -8.40
N SER A 274 13.95 2.98 -9.32
CA SER A 274 15.19 2.25 -9.01
C SER A 274 16.11 3.08 -8.10
N LYS A 275 16.32 4.36 -8.40
CA LYS A 275 17.16 5.25 -7.57
C LYS A 275 16.59 5.52 -6.19
N ILE A 276 15.27 5.67 -6.07
CA ILE A 276 14.61 5.78 -4.77
C ILE A 276 14.76 4.48 -3.99
N ARG A 277 14.67 3.31 -4.64
CA ARG A 277 14.86 2.01 -3.98
C ARG A 277 16.29 1.82 -3.48
N GLU A 278 17.29 2.30 -4.23
CA GLU A 278 18.70 2.33 -3.79
C GLU A 278 18.90 3.22 -2.55
N GLU A 279 18.32 4.41 -2.52
CA GLU A 279 18.53 5.40 -1.44
C GLU A 279 17.63 5.15 -0.21
N TYR A 280 16.41 4.65 -0.42
CA TYR A 280 15.38 4.45 0.60
C TYR A 280 14.81 3.01 0.57
N PRO A 281 15.63 1.96 0.81
CA PRO A 281 15.21 0.56 0.67
C PRO A 281 14.10 0.13 1.65
N ASP A 282 14.02 0.77 2.82
CA ASP A 282 13.05 0.43 3.86
C ASP A 282 11.68 1.12 3.67
N ARG A 283 11.50 1.92 2.60
CA ARG A 283 10.28 2.70 2.36
C ARG A 283 9.42 2.04 1.29
N MET A 284 8.10 2.15 1.46
CA MET A 284 7.14 1.53 0.54
C MET A 284 7.11 2.29 -0.79
N MET A 285 7.05 1.57 -1.91
CA MET A 285 6.89 2.12 -3.25
C MET A 285 5.54 1.71 -3.85
N LEU A 286 4.60 2.65 -3.88
CA LEU A 286 3.29 2.49 -4.52
C LEU A 286 3.31 3.18 -5.89
N THR A 287 2.92 2.47 -6.94
CA THR A 287 2.82 3.02 -8.29
C THR A 287 1.40 2.94 -8.82
N PHE A 288 0.94 4.01 -9.46
CA PHE A 288 -0.25 4.02 -10.29
C PHE A 288 0.22 4.03 -11.75
N SER A 289 0.16 2.86 -12.36
CA SER A 289 0.78 2.59 -13.66
C SER A 289 -0.29 2.48 -14.74
N VAL A 290 -0.28 3.43 -15.68
CA VAL A 290 -1.20 3.41 -16.82
C VAL A 290 -0.64 2.56 -17.95
N PHE A 291 -1.35 1.48 -18.25
CA PHE A 291 -1.03 0.57 -19.34
C PHE A 291 -1.56 1.10 -20.67
N PRO A 292 -0.76 0.94 -21.74
CA PRO A 292 -1.15 1.39 -23.07
C PRO A 292 -2.28 0.55 -23.64
N SER A 293 -3.04 1.15 -24.55
CA SER A 293 -4.06 0.46 -25.34
C SER A 293 -4.12 1.03 -26.76
N PRO A 294 -4.11 0.17 -27.80
CA PRO A 294 -4.24 0.60 -29.19
C PRO A 294 -5.61 1.20 -29.52
N LYS A 295 -6.62 1.09 -28.62
CA LYS A 295 -7.91 1.77 -28.78
C LYS A 295 -7.83 3.27 -28.45
N VAL A 296 -6.84 3.67 -27.65
CA VAL A 296 -6.73 5.02 -27.07
C VAL A 296 -5.53 5.79 -27.62
N SER A 297 -4.46 5.08 -27.99
CA SER A 297 -3.24 5.67 -28.52
C SER A 297 -2.85 5.07 -29.87
N ASP A 298 -2.42 5.92 -30.79
CA ASP A 298 -1.90 5.55 -32.12
C ASP A 298 -0.37 5.26 -32.10
N THR A 299 0.28 5.37 -30.94
CA THR A 299 1.72 5.17 -30.83
C THR A 299 2.07 3.68 -30.94
N VAL A 300 2.82 3.32 -31.97
CA VAL A 300 3.12 1.90 -32.25
C VAL A 300 4.16 1.29 -31.32
N VAL A 301 5.03 2.09 -30.70
CA VAL A 301 6.15 1.61 -29.87
C VAL A 301 5.81 1.40 -28.39
N GLU A 302 4.56 1.66 -27.98
CA GLU A 302 4.13 1.53 -26.57
C GLU A 302 4.37 0.14 -25.97
N PRO A 303 4.20 -0.99 -26.69
CA PRO A 303 4.48 -2.31 -26.12
C PRO A 303 5.95 -2.52 -25.75
N TYR A 304 6.90 -1.89 -26.45
CA TYR A 304 8.31 -1.90 -26.06
C TYR A 304 8.51 -1.17 -24.73
N ASN A 305 8.03 0.08 -24.65
CA ASN A 305 8.13 0.89 -23.45
C ASN A 305 7.48 0.20 -22.24
N ALA A 306 6.31 -0.42 -22.45
CA ALA A 306 5.58 -1.11 -21.38
C ALA A 306 6.32 -2.36 -20.90
N THR A 307 6.84 -3.19 -21.80
CA THR A 307 7.59 -4.41 -21.44
C THR A 307 8.85 -4.07 -20.63
N LEU A 308 9.62 -3.08 -21.08
CA LEU A 308 10.82 -2.61 -20.38
C LEU A 308 10.49 -1.99 -19.01
N SER A 309 9.34 -1.31 -18.90
CA SER A 309 8.93 -0.72 -17.64
C SER A 309 8.41 -1.75 -16.64
N VAL A 310 7.64 -2.75 -17.10
CA VAL A 310 7.16 -3.85 -16.25
C VAL A 310 8.35 -4.60 -15.68
N HIS A 311 9.38 -4.88 -16.50
CA HIS A 311 10.62 -5.52 -16.04
C HIS A 311 11.22 -4.80 -14.82
N GLN A 312 11.30 -3.46 -14.85
CA GLN A 312 11.81 -2.66 -13.74
C GLN A 312 10.83 -2.60 -12.54
N LEU A 313 9.53 -2.59 -12.79
CA LEU A 313 8.51 -2.53 -11.74
C LEU A 313 8.43 -3.83 -10.93
N VAL A 314 8.64 -4.99 -11.56
CA VAL A 314 8.63 -6.31 -10.88
C VAL A 314 9.68 -6.37 -9.76
N GLU A 315 10.82 -5.70 -9.91
CA GLU A 315 11.92 -5.76 -8.94
C GLU A 315 11.89 -4.60 -7.93
N ASN A 316 11.48 -3.41 -8.37
CA ASN A 316 11.61 -2.19 -7.58
C ASN A 316 10.29 -1.65 -6.99
N GLY A 317 9.14 -2.15 -7.46
CA GLY A 317 7.82 -1.79 -6.93
C GLY A 317 7.43 -2.69 -5.76
N ASP A 318 6.83 -2.10 -4.72
CA ASP A 318 6.19 -2.89 -3.66
C ASP A 318 4.69 -3.06 -3.95
N GLU A 319 4.02 -2.06 -4.52
CA GLU A 319 2.60 -2.11 -4.90
C GLU A 319 2.40 -1.46 -6.27
N CYS A 320 1.75 -2.14 -7.22
CA CYS A 320 1.45 -1.60 -8.54
C CYS A 320 -0.05 -1.65 -8.84
N MET A 321 -0.70 -0.49 -8.77
CA MET A 321 -2.10 -0.30 -9.14
C MET A 321 -2.19 -0.19 -10.66
N VAL A 322 -2.74 -1.23 -11.30
CA VAL A 322 -2.82 -1.34 -12.76
C VAL A 322 -4.03 -0.58 -13.27
N LEU A 323 -3.79 0.39 -14.14
CA LEU A 323 -4.81 1.20 -14.81
C LEU A 323 -4.72 0.98 -16.31
N ASP A 324 -5.68 0.26 -16.89
CA ASP A 324 -5.68 -0.06 -18.31
C ASP A 324 -6.57 0.92 -19.10
N ASN A 325 -5.96 1.65 -20.04
CA ASN A 325 -6.69 2.54 -20.93
C ASN A 325 -7.77 1.82 -21.74
N GLU A 326 -7.61 0.53 -22.04
CA GLU A 326 -8.63 -0.27 -22.71
C GLU A 326 -9.90 -0.40 -21.86
N ALA A 327 -9.73 -0.78 -20.59
CA ALA A 327 -10.85 -0.94 -19.66
C ALA A 327 -11.50 0.41 -19.34
N LEU A 328 -10.70 1.45 -19.11
CA LEU A 328 -11.19 2.80 -18.85
C LEU A 328 -12.03 3.33 -20.02
N TYR A 329 -11.58 3.10 -21.26
CA TYR A 329 -12.33 3.47 -22.45
C TYR A 329 -13.64 2.68 -22.57
N ASP A 330 -13.59 1.35 -22.36
CA ASP A 330 -14.78 0.49 -22.43
C ASP A 330 -15.81 0.85 -21.34
N ILE A 331 -15.37 1.22 -20.13
CA ILE A 331 -16.25 1.74 -19.07
C ILE A 331 -16.92 3.04 -19.50
N CYS A 332 -16.15 4.02 -19.99
CA CYS A 332 -16.70 5.31 -20.42
C CYS A 332 -17.71 5.14 -21.56
N PHE A 333 -17.38 4.31 -22.54
CA PHE A 333 -18.20 4.11 -23.72
C PHE A 333 -19.45 3.25 -23.44
N ARG A 334 -19.28 2.09 -22.79
CA ARG A 334 -20.36 1.11 -22.60
C ARG A 334 -21.17 1.35 -21.35
N THR A 335 -20.54 1.71 -20.23
CA THR A 335 -21.20 1.85 -18.92
C THR A 335 -21.71 3.28 -18.72
N LEU A 336 -20.85 4.29 -18.91
CA LEU A 336 -21.24 5.69 -18.75
C LEU A 336 -21.99 6.28 -19.96
N LYS A 337 -22.04 5.54 -21.08
CA LYS A 337 -22.73 5.91 -22.33
C LYS A 337 -22.19 7.21 -22.96
N LEU A 338 -20.89 7.45 -22.84
CA LEU A 338 -20.22 8.56 -23.51
C LEU A 338 -19.89 8.13 -24.95
N SER A 339 -20.41 8.86 -25.95
CA SER A 339 -20.19 8.53 -27.37
C SER A 339 -18.73 8.71 -27.80
N THR A 340 -18.03 9.70 -27.24
CA THR A 340 -16.61 9.99 -27.51
C THR A 340 -15.88 10.27 -26.19
N PRO A 341 -15.39 9.22 -25.50
CA PRO A 341 -14.60 9.39 -24.27
C PRO A 341 -13.34 10.22 -24.53
N SER A 342 -13.12 11.24 -23.70
CA SER A 342 -11.89 12.05 -23.72
C SER A 342 -10.93 11.62 -22.62
N PHE A 343 -9.64 11.98 -22.71
CA PHE A 343 -8.69 11.76 -21.61
C PHE A 343 -9.16 12.39 -20.29
N GLY A 344 -9.92 13.48 -20.33
CA GLY A 344 -10.52 14.06 -19.12
C GLY A 344 -11.51 13.14 -18.43
N ASP A 345 -12.30 12.37 -19.19
CA ASP A 345 -13.25 11.39 -18.65
C ASP A 345 -12.53 10.17 -18.06
N LEU A 346 -11.48 9.69 -18.74
CA LEU A 346 -10.63 8.60 -18.24
C LEU A 346 -9.93 9.02 -16.94
N ASN A 347 -9.33 10.21 -16.92
CA ASN A 347 -8.64 10.73 -15.74
C ASN A 347 -9.60 10.96 -14.57
N HIS A 348 -10.87 11.27 -14.82
CA HIS A 348 -11.88 11.38 -13.77
C HIS A 348 -12.11 10.02 -13.08
N LEU A 349 -12.24 8.93 -13.85
CA LEU A 349 -12.34 7.58 -13.28
C LEU A 349 -11.10 7.20 -12.47
N ILE A 350 -9.91 7.45 -13.02
CA ILE A 350 -8.65 7.17 -12.33
C ILE A 350 -8.57 7.94 -11.01
N SER A 351 -8.90 9.23 -11.01
CA SER A 351 -8.87 10.06 -9.81
C SER A 351 -9.81 9.56 -8.70
N GLY A 352 -11.00 9.05 -9.08
CA GLY A 352 -11.94 8.43 -8.14
C GLY A 352 -11.36 7.17 -7.50
N THR A 353 -10.74 6.30 -8.31
CA THR A 353 -10.05 5.10 -7.83
C THR A 353 -8.87 5.45 -6.92
N MET A 354 -8.00 6.39 -7.32
CA MET A 354 -6.87 6.84 -6.51
C MET A 354 -7.33 7.44 -5.17
N SER A 355 -8.39 8.25 -5.19
CA SER A 355 -8.98 8.79 -3.97
C SER A 355 -9.50 7.67 -3.05
N GLY A 356 -10.14 6.66 -3.64
CA GLY A 356 -10.64 5.47 -2.93
C GLY A 356 -9.53 4.65 -2.28
N VAL A 357 -8.47 4.31 -3.02
CA VAL A 357 -7.32 3.54 -2.53
C VAL A 357 -6.59 4.27 -1.41
N THR A 358 -6.41 5.59 -1.55
CA THR A 358 -5.70 6.43 -0.56
C THR A 358 -6.58 6.86 0.62
N CYS A 359 -7.88 6.52 0.61
CA CYS A 359 -8.83 6.91 1.65
C CYS A 359 -8.42 6.43 3.04
N CYS A 360 -7.95 5.17 3.16
CA CYS A 360 -7.52 4.59 4.43
C CYS A 360 -6.28 5.28 5.04
N LEU A 361 -5.53 6.02 4.22
CA LEU A 361 -4.35 6.77 4.62
C LEU A 361 -4.76 8.18 5.08
N ARG A 362 -5.64 8.83 4.33
CA ARG A 362 -6.06 10.24 4.51
C ARG A 362 -7.10 10.47 5.58
N PHE A 363 -7.90 9.46 5.91
CA PHE A 363 -8.94 9.57 6.92
C PHE A 363 -8.75 8.51 8.01
N PRO A 364 -9.17 8.79 9.25
CA PRO A 364 -9.14 7.81 10.31
C PRO A 364 -10.09 6.65 9.97
N GLY A 365 -9.51 5.46 9.78
CA GLY A 365 -10.23 4.20 9.56
C GLY A 365 -9.68 3.09 10.45
N GLN A 366 -10.51 2.07 10.71
CA GLN A 366 -10.14 0.95 11.60
C GLN A 366 -9.13 -0.02 10.97
N LEU A 367 -9.11 -0.18 9.63
CA LEU A 367 -8.32 -1.16 8.91
C LEU A 367 -7.48 -0.51 7.79
N ASN A 368 -6.29 -1.06 7.49
CA ASN A 368 -5.35 -0.59 6.46
C ASN A 368 -4.86 0.87 6.63
N SER A 369 -4.49 1.24 7.85
CA SER A 369 -4.05 2.60 8.20
C SER A 369 -2.63 3.01 7.72
N ASP A 370 -1.97 2.19 6.91
CA ASP A 370 -0.59 2.37 6.45
C ASP A 370 -0.39 1.61 5.13
N LEU A 371 0.42 2.16 4.22
CA LEU A 371 0.86 1.50 3.00
C LEU A 371 1.44 0.11 3.29
N ARG A 372 2.30 -0.01 4.31
CA ARG A 372 2.91 -1.31 4.64
C ARG A 372 1.88 -2.37 5.05
N LYS A 373 0.80 -1.97 5.73
CA LYS A 373 -0.27 -2.91 6.12
C LYS A 373 -1.09 -3.35 4.91
N LEU A 374 -1.32 -2.45 3.96
CA LEU A 374 -2.00 -2.77 2.71
C LEU A 374 -1.19 -3.81 1.92
N ALA A 375 0.12 -3.59 1.75
CA ALA A 375 1.03 -4.53 1.12
C ALA A 375 0.99 -5.92 1.75
N VAL A 376 1.15 -6.01 3.08
CA VAL A 376 1.19 -7.28 3.81
C VAL A 376 -0.12 -8.07 3.67
N ASN A 377 -1.26 -7.37 3.54
CA ASN A 377 -2.56 -8.03 3.38
C ASN A 377 -2.84 -8.48 1.94
N LEU A 378 -2.24 -7.84 0.94
CA LEU A 378 -2.56 -8.06 -0.47
C LEU A 378 -1.48 -8.84 -1.25
N ILE A 379 -0.26 -8.92 -0.72
CA ILE A 379 0.90 -9.48 -1.43
C ILE A 379 1.36 -10.74 -0.71
N PRO A 380 0.92 -11.93 -1.16
CA PRO A 380 1.46 -13.19 -0.64
C PRO A 380 2.88 -13.45 -1.14
N PHE A 381 3.20 -13.01 -2.36
CA PHE A 381 4.50 -13.24 -3.00
C PHE A 381 5.08 -11.94 -3.56
N PRO A 382 6.37 -11.63 -3.33
CA PRO A 382 6.95 -10.32 -3.66
C PRO A 382 6.78 -9.89 -5.12
N ARG A 383 6.86 -10.82 -6.08
CA ARG A 383 6.73 -10.51 -7.52
C ARG A 383 5.28 -10.28 -7.98
N LEU A 384 4.31 -10.82 -7.23
CA LEU A 384 2.88 -10.76 -7.57
C LEU A 384 2.20 -9.59 -6.87
N HIS A 385 2.71 -8.38 -7.11
CA HIS A 385 2.25 -7.14 -6.48
C HIS A 385 1.46 -6.22 -7.42
N PHE A 386 1.00 -6.76 -8.56
CA PHE A 386 0.15 -6.03 -9.50
C PHE A 386 -1.32 -6.23 -9.14
N PHE A 387 -2.02 -5.12 -8.92
CA PHE A 387 -3.41 -5.14 -8.46
C PHE A 387 -4.37 -4.68 -9.54
N MET A 388 -5.46 -5.43 -9.68
CA MET A 388 -6.64 -5.00 -10.41
C MET A 388 -7.47 -4.09 -9.51
N VAL A 389 -7.65 -2.85 -9.95
CA VAL A 389 -8.46 -1.87 -9.20
C VAL A 389 -9.83 -1.71 -9.83
N GLY A 390 -10.83 -1.41 -9.01
CA GLY A 390 -12.21 -1.18 -9.43
C GLY A 390 -12.86 -0.08 -8.61
N PHE A 391 -13.87 0.57 -9.18
CA PHE A 391 -14.63 1.61 -8.50
C PHE A 391 -16.12 1.36 -8.69
N ALA A 392 -16.90 1.55 -7.64
CA ALA A 392 -18.35 1.59 -7.70
C ALA A 392 -18.89 2.74 -6.84
N PRO A 393 -19.98 3.40 -7.26
CA PRO A 393 -20.78 3.09 -8.43
C PRO A 393 -20.27 3.74 -9.72
N LEU A 394 -20.47 3.05 -10.85
CA LEU A 394 -20.24 3.59 -12.19
C LEU A 394 -21.58 3.83 -12.88
N THR A 395 -22.23 4.94 -12.54
CA THR A 395 -23.54 5.30 -13.11
C THR A 395 -23.41 6.47 -14.08
N SER A 396 -24.09 6.39 -15.22
CA SER A 396 -24.21 7.53 -16.14
C SER A 396 -24.91 8.72 -15.46
N ARG A 397 -24.57 9.95 -15.86
CA ARG A 397 -25.18 11.18 -15.31
C ARG A 397 -26.71 11.19 -15.42
N GLY A 398 -27.27 10.56 -16.46
CA GLY A 398 -28.72 10.46 -16.66
C GLY A 398 -29.40 9.37 -15.81
N SER A 399 -28.65 8.33 -15.42
CA SER A 399 -29.18 7.21 -14.60
C SER A 399 -29.02 7.44 -13.10
N GLN A 400 -28.12 8.35 -12.70
CA GLN A 400 -27.77 8.60 -11.29
C GLN A 400 -28.98 8.97 -10.41
N GLN A 401 -30.01 9.62 -10.96
CA GLN A 401 -31.23 9.99 -10.23
C GLN A 401 -32.21 8.81 -10.00
N TYR A 402 -32.05 7.72 -10.75
CA TYR A 402 -32.97 6.58 -10.74
C TYR A 402 -32.42 5.35 -10.01
N THR A 403 -31.14 5.37 -9.62
CA THR A 403 -30.48 4.25 -8.93
C THR A 403 -30.41 4.50 -7.43
N SER A 404 -31.03 3.63 -6.64
CA SER A 404 -30.91 3.65 -5.18
C SER A 404 -29.69 2.85 -4.74
N LEU A 405 -28.56 3.53 -4.53
CA LEU A 405 -27.33 2.88 -4.09
C LEU A 405 -27.50 2.21 -2.72
N THR A 406 -27.25 0.90 -2.65
CA THR A 406 -27.24 0.11 -1.40
C THR A 406 -25.93 -0.66 -1.26
N VAL A 407 -25.59 -1.12 -0.04
CA VAL A 407 -24.37 -1.90 0.20
C VAL A 407 -24.33 -3.19 -0.64
N PRO A 408 -25.41 -3.98 -0.77
CA PRO A 408 -25.43 -5.15 -1.65
C PRO A 408 -25.18 -4.82 -3.12
N GLU A 409 -25.74 -3.72 -3.63
CA GLU A 409 -25.51 -3.28 -5.01
C GLU A 409 -24.07 -2.83 -5.26
N LEU A 410 -23.48 -2.06 -4.32
CA LEU A 410 -22.07 -1.67 -4.38
C LEU A 410 -21.16 -2.90 -4.38
N THR A 411 -21.46 -3.86 -3.50
CA THR A 411 -20.71 -5.12 -3.43
C THR A 411 -20.85 -5.91 -4.72
N GLN A 412 -22.06 -6.04 -5.30
CA GLN A 412 -22.25 -6.75 -6.55
C GLN A 412 -21.53 -6.10 -7.73
N GLN A 413 -21.59 -4.77 -7.85
CA GLN A 413 -20.88 -4.02 -8.89
C GLN A 413 -19.37 -4.14 -8.76
N MET A 414 -18.86 -4.24 -7.54
CA MET A 414 -17.43 -4.33 -7.26
C MET A 414 -16.78 -5.59 -7.82
N TRP A 415 -17.50 -6.72 -7.86
CA TRP A 415 -17.04 -7.97 -8.48
C TRP A 415 -17.52 -8.16 -9.92
N ASP A 416 -18.14 -7.15 -10.54
CA ASP A 416 -18.45 -7.19 -11.97
C ASP A 416 -17.19 -6.88 -12.79
N SER A 417 -16.90 -7.70 -13.79
CA SER A 417 -15.74 -7.50 -14.68
C SER A 417 -15.82 -6.17 -15.44
N LYS A 418 -17.04 -5.64 -15.63
CA LYS A 418 -17.28 -4.34 -16.27
C LYS A 418 -16.84 -3.14 -15.44
N ASN A 419 -16.62 -3.31 -14.14
CA ASN A 419 -16.22 -2.23 -13.24
C ASN A 419 -14.71 -2.26 -12.92
N MET A 420 -14.00 -3.25 -13.45
CA MET A 420 -12.56 -3.36 -13.31
C MET A 420 -11.87 -2.37 -14.24
N MET A 421 -10.88 -1.66 -13.70
CA MET A 421 -10.04 -0.71 -14.45
C MET A 421 -8.87 -1.39 -15.15
N CYS A 422 -8.83 -2.72 -15.15
CA CYS A 422 -7.89 -3.55 -15.89
C CYS A 422 -8.70 -4.43 -16.85
N ALA A 423 -8.31 -4.52 -18.13
CA ALA A 423 -9.06 -5.29 -19.12
C ALA A 423 -8.69 -6.79 -19.03
N ALA A 424 -9.02 -7.39 -17.89
CA ALA A 424 -8.93 -8.81 -17.63
C ALA A 424 -10.23 -9.28 -16.96
N ASP A 425 -10.74 -10.46 -17.33
CA ASP A 425 -11.92 -11.00 -16.65
C ASP A 425 -11.49 -11.74 -15.37
N PRO A 426 -11.91 -11.27 -14.17
CA PRO A 426 -11.55 -11.96 -12.94
C PRO A 426 -12.05 -13.40 -12.84
N ARG A 427 -13.05 -13.78 -13.66
CA ARG A 427 -13.60 -15.15 -13.70
C ARG A 427 -12.68 -16.15 -14.39
N HIS A 428 -11.71 -15.67 -15.17
CA HIS A 428 -10.70 -16.53 -15.81
C HIS A 428 -9.52 -16.84 -14.89
N GLY A 429 -9.49 -16.28 -13.68
CA GLY A 429 -8.46 -16.53 -12.69
C GLY A 429 -9.03 -16.77 -11.30
N ARG A 430 -8.13 -16.69 -10.31
CA ARG A 430 -8.46 -16.78 -8.88
C ARG A 430 -7.87 -15.57 -8.15
N TYR A 431 -8.61 -15.07 -7.17
CA TYR A 431 -8.14 -14.04 -6.27
C TYR A 431 -7.23 -14.65 -5.21
N LEU A 432 -5.99 -14.16 -5.17
CA LEU A 432 -5.04 -14.42 -4.10
C LEU A 432 -5.45 -13.67 -2.84
N ALA A 433 -5.70 -12.37 -2.98
CA ALA A 433 -6.15 -11.48 -1.92
C ALA A 433 -7.00 -10.35 -2.50
N ALA A 434 -7.90 -9.79 -1.69
CA ALA A 434 -8.66 -8.61 -2.10
C ALA A 434 -8.92 -7.67 -0.92
N SER A 435 -9.02 -6.38 -1.21
CA SER A 435 -9.40 -5.33 -0.27
C SER A 435 -10.55 -4.52 -0.85
N ALA A 436 -11.61 -4.41 -0.07
CA ALA A 436 -12.79 -3.61 -0.39
C ALA A 436 -12.86 -2.41 0.55
N MET A 437 -12.76 -1.22 0.00
CA MET A 437 -12.75 0.04 0.75
C MET A 437 -14.08 0.76 0.51
N PHE A 438 -14.96 0.71 1.50
CA PHE A 438 -16.26 1.37 1.46
C PHE A 438 -16.17 2.78 2.04
N ARG A 439 -16.88 3.72 1.42
CA ARG A 439 -16.95 5.12 1.85
C ARG A 439 -18.40 5.57 1.98
N GLY A 440 -18.67 6.36 3.01
CA GLY A 440 -19.99 6.87 3.37
C GLY A 440 -20.58 6.17 4.59
N ARG A 441 -21.66 6.76 5.14
CA ARG A 441 -22.31 6.25 6.35
C ARG A 441 -23.08 4.96 6.05
N MET A 442 -22.53 3.83 6.50
CA MET A 442 -23.14 2.51 6.32
C MET A 442 -22.90 1.61 7.53
N SER A 443 -23.68 0.54 7.64
CA SER A 443 -23.54 -0.45 8.71
C SER A 443 -22.36 -1.37 8.40
N THR A 444 -21.34 -1.39 9.27
CA THR A 444 -20.19 -2.31 9.15
C THR A 444 -20.64 -3.77 9.12
N LYS A 445 -21.66 -4.11 9.91
CA LYS A 445 -22.27 -5.45 9.92
C LYS A 445 -22.84 -5.84 8.55
N GLU A 446 -23.52 -4.91 7.87
CA GLU A 446 -24.11 -5.19 6.55
C GLU A 446 -23.01 -5.39 5.50
N VAL A 447 -21.94 -4.58 5.57
CA VAL A 447 -20.75 -4.75 4.72
C VAL A 447 -20.16 -6.15 4.91
N ASP A 448 -19.88 -6.55 6.15
CA ASP A 448 -19.27 -7.85 6.43
C ASP A 448 -20.14 -9.03 5.99
N GLU A 449 -21.47 -8.95 6.20
CA GLU A 449 -22.42 -9.95 5.70
C GLU A 449 -22.42 -10.06 4.17
N GLN A 450 -22.38 -8.94 3.45
CA GLN A 450 -22.33 -8.98 1.97
C GLN A 450 -20.99 -9.52 1.45
N MET A 451 -19.89 -9.20 2.12
CA MET A 451 -18.56 -9.68 1.76
C MET A 451 -18.44 -11.20 1.92
N ILE A 452 -18.94 -11.74 3.04
CA ILE A 452 -19.01 -13.19 3.28
C ILE A 452 -19.93 -13.87 2.25
N ASN A 453 -21.06 -13.25 1.91
CA ASN A 453 -21.99 -13.76 0.90
C ASN A 453 -21.33 -13.88 -0.49
N VAL A 454 -20.53 -12.89 -0.88
CA VAL A 454 -19.78 -12.94 -2.15
C VAL A 454 -18.74 -14.05 -2.11
N GLN A 455 -17.95 -14.16 -1.04
CA GLN A 455 -16.97 -15.24 -0.90
C GLN A 455 -17.61 -16.63 -0.98
N ASN A 456 -18.74 -16.85 -0.29
CA ASN A 456 -19.43 -18.13 -0.29
C ASN A 456 -20.05 -18.49 -1.64
N LYS A 457 -20.59 -17.50 -2.37
CA LYS A 457 -21.17 -17.73 -3.71
C LYS A 457 -20.11 -18.02 -4.77
N ASN A 458 -18.93 -17.44 -4.59
CA ASN A 458 -17.86 -17.40 -5.57
C ASN A 458 -16.61 -18.12 -5.07
N SER A 459 -16.75 -19.10 -4.16
CA SER A 459 -15.62 -19.72 -3.46
C SER A 459 -14.57 -20.28 -4.41
N SER A 460 -14.98 -20.83 -5.56
CA SER A 460 -14.08 -21.34 -6.60
C SER A 460 -13.18 -20.28 -7.26
N TYR A 461 -13.53 -18.99 -7.15
CA TYR A 461 -12.74 -17.87 -7.65
C TYR A 461 -11.79 -17.29 -6.61
N PHE A 462 -11.79 -17.81 -5.38
CA PHE A 462 -10.82 -17.45 -4.34
C PHE A 462 -9.89 -18.64 -4.12
N VAL A 463 -8.61 -18.38 -3.88
CA VAL A 463 -7.68 -19.47 -3.52
C VAL A 463 -8.02 -20.03 -2.14
N GLU A 464 -8.04 -21.35 -2.02
CA GLU A 464 -8.45 -22.05 -0.80
C GLU A 464 -7.33 -22.07 0.26
N TRP A 465 -6.06 -22.04 -0.18
CA TRP A 465 -4.88 -22.09 0.68
C TRP A 465 -4.54 -20.76 1.38
N ILE A 466 -5.17 -19.64 1.01
CA ILE A 466 -5.13 -18.39 1.78
C ILE A 466 -6.47 -18.20 2.51
N PRO A 467 -6.56 -18.57 3.80
CA PRO A 467 -7.78 -18.33 4.57
C PRO A 467 -8.01 -16.83 4.78
N ASN A 468 -9.27 -16.38 4.76
CA ASN A 468 -9.67 -15.01 5.05
C ASN A 468 -8.95 -13.94 4.19
N ASN A 469 -8.81 -14.23 2.89
CA ASN A 469 -8.07 -13.42 1.92
C ASN A 469 -8.75 -12.12 1.47
N VAL A 470 -10.00 -11.88 1.87
CA VAL A 470 -10.68 -10.61 1.59
C VAL A 470 -10.77 -9.76 2.86
N LYS A 471 -10.38 -8.49 2.75
CA LYS A 471 -10.46 -7.49 3.81
C LYS A 471 -11.43 -6.38 3.43
N SER A 472 -12.30 -5.98 4.36
CA SER A 472 -13.19 -4.83 4.23
C SER A 472 -12.68 -3.68 5.09
N SER A 473 -12.73 -2.45 4.57
CA SER A 473 -12.56 -1.23 5.36
C SER A 473 -13.74 -0.29 5.11
N VAL A 474 -14.13 0.48 6.12
CA VAL A 474 -15.22 1.44 6.04
C VAL A 474 -14.72 2.79 6.52
N CYS A 475 -14.98 3.83 5.73
CA CYS A 475 -14.72 5.22 6.05
C CYS A 475 -16.04 6.00 6.02
N ASP A 476 -16.34 6.74 7.09
CA ASP A 476 -17.59 7.50 7.20
C ASP A 476 -17.69 8.68 6.23
N ILE A 477 -16.55 9.16 5.73
CA ILE A 477 -16.47 10.29 4.80
C ILE A 477 -16.67 9.80 3.35
N PRO A 478 -17.81 10.15 2.72
CA PRO A 478 -18.06 9.80 1.33
C PRO A 478 -17.20 10.66 0.39
N PRO A 479 -16.97 10.21 -0.86
CA PRO A 479 -16.32 11.05 -1.86
C PRO A 479 -17.24 12.19 -2.32
N THR A 480 -16.64 13.25 -2.87
CA THR A 480 -17.36 14.43 -3.35
C THR A 480 -18.41 14.05 -4.42
N GLY A 481 -19.66 14.44 -4.20
CA GLY A 481 -20.76 14.23 -5.15
C GLY A 481 -21.48 12.87 -5.06
N LEU A 482 -21.06 11.95 -4.17
CA LEU A 482 -21.74 10.69 -3.92
C LEU A 482 -22.06 10.53 -2.43
N ARG A 483 -23.11 9.76 -2.10
CA ARG A 483 -23.43 9.44 -0.69
C ARG A 483 -22.69 8.22 -0.18
N MET A 484 -22.41 7.26 -1.08
CA MET A 484 -21.67 6.05 -0.81
C MET A 484 -20.87 5.64 -2.04
N SER A 485 -19.72 5.01 -1.82
CA SER A 485 -18.91 4.37 -2.86
C SER A 485 -18.16 3.17 -2.30
N SER A 486 -17.67 2.31 -3.18
CA SER A 486 -16.71 1.27 -2.86
C SER A 486 -15.55 1.31 -3.84
N THR A 487 -14.37 0.99 -3.35
CA THR A 487 -13.16 0.85 -4.16
C THR A 487 -12.59 -0.54 -3.92
N PHE A 488 -12.25 -1.20 -5.01
CA PHE A 488 -11.73 -2.56 -5.02
C PHE A 488 -10.25 -2.54 -5.34
N VAL A 489 -9.50 -3.34 -4.61
CA VAL A 489 -8.11 -3.68 -4.93
C VAL A 489 -8.00 -5.20 -4.83
N GLY A 490 -7.89 -5.87 -5.96
CA GLY A 490 -7.78 -7.32 -6.03
C GLY A 490 -6.42 -7.75 -6.57
N ASN A 491 -5.74 -8.64 -5.86
CA ASN A 491 -4.65 -9.42 -6.39
C ASN A 491 -5.22 -10.69 -7.02
N SER A 492 -5.36 -10.71 -8.34
CA SER A 492 -5.97 -11.80 -9.11
C SER A 492 -5.00 -12.33 -10.14
N THR A 493 -4.97 -13.65 -10.31
CA THR A 493 -4.15 -14.30 -11.35
C THR A 493 -4.63 -13.95 -12.76
N SER A 494 -5.86 -13.47 -12.93
CA SER A 494 -6.39 -13.01 -14.23
C SER A 494 -5.62 -11.84 -14.84
N ILE A 495 -4.85 -11.09 -14.04
CA ILE A 495 -4.03 -9.98 -14.53
C ILE A 495 -3.01 -10.41 -15.59
N GLN A 496 -2.67 -11.69 -15.64
CA GLN A 496 -1.85 -12.28 -16.69
C GLN A 496 -2.39 -12.07 -18.11
N GLU A 497 -3.71 -11.90 -18.31
CA GLU A 497 -4.30 -11.61 -19.63
C GLU A 497 -3.78 -10.29 -20.19
N MET A 498 -3.64 -9.28 -19.32
CA MET A 498 -3.10 -7.97 -19.68
C MET A 498 -1.62 -8.09 -20.07
N PHE A 499 -0.82 -8.80 -19.28
CA PHE A 499 0.60 -9.03 -19.60
C PHE A 499 0.78 -9.83 -20.90
N ARG A 500 -0.04 -10.87 -21.13
CA ARG A 500 -0.04 -11.64 -22.39
C ARG A 500 -0.35 -10.73 -23.58
N ARG A 501 -1.33 -9.83 -23.48
CA ARG A 501 -1.67 -8.88 -24.55
C ARG A 501 -0.48 -7.96 -24.89
N VAL A 502 0.20 -7.42 -23.88
CA VAL A 502 1.40 -6.58 -24.08
C VAL A 502 2.54 -7.41 -24.68
N SER A 503 2.77 -8.63 -24.16
CA SER A 503 3.78 -9.58 -24.65
C SER A 503 3.57 -9.94 -26.12
N GLU A 504 2.35 -10.29 -26.53
CA GLU A 504 2.04 -10.64 -27.93
C GLU A 504 2.34 -9.48 -28.90
N GLN A 505 2.00 -8.25 -28.51
CA GLN A 505 2.28 -7.05 -29.31
C GLN A 505 3.78 -6.77 -29.37
N PHE A 506 4.48 -6.91 -28.25
CA PHE A 506 5.93 -6.80 -28.17
C PHE A 506 6.60 -7.82 -29.10
N THR A 507 6.29 -9.11 -28.97
CA THR A 507 6.88 -10.18 -29.76
C THR A 507 6.62 -9.97 -31.26
N ALA A 508 5.42 -9.51 -31.64
CA ALA A 508 5.09 -9.23 -33.04
C ALA A 508 5.97 -8.12 -33.66
N MET A 509 6.33 -7.10 -32.88
CA MET A 509 7.24 -6.04 -33.30
C MET A 509 8.71 -6.48 -33.26
N PHE A 510 9.12 -7.14 -32.17
CA PHE A 510 10.50 -7.52 -31.91
C PHE A 510 11.01 -8.54 -32.93
N ARG A 511 10.16 -9.52 -33.33
CA ARG A 511 10.47 -10.47 -34.42
C ARG A 511 10.81 -9.79 -35.74
N ARG A 512 10.27 -8.60 -36.00
CA ARG A 512 10.53 -7.81 -37.21
C ARG A 512 11.64 -6.78 -37.01
N LYS A 513 12.20 -6.68 -35.80
CA LYS A 513 13.12 -5.62 -35.37
C LYS A 513 12.61 -4.22 -35.71
N ALA A 514 11.29 -4.04 -35.69
CA ALA A 514 10.67 -2.76 -36.03
C ALA A 514 11.02 -1.72 -34.96
N PHE A 515 11.42 -0.51 -35.38
CA PHE A 515 11.77 0.62 -34.50
C PHE A 515 12.92 0.39 -33.50
N LEU A 516 13.58 -0.77 -33.54
CA LEU A 516 14.63 -1.14 -32.57
C LEU A 516 15.83 -0.17 -32.58
N HIS A 517 16.19 0.35 -33.75
CA HIS A 517 17.25 1.34 -33.92
C HIS A 517 17.05 2.64 -33.14
N TRP A 518 15.82 2.97 -32.73
CA TRP A 518 15.57 4.14 -31.87
C TRP A 518 16.06 3.90 -30.44
N TYR A 519 16.04 2.67 -29.97
CA TYR A 519 16.46 2.30 -28.62
C TYR A 519 17.95 2.01 -28.58
N THR A 520 18.46 1.24 -29.55
CA THR A 520 19.90 0.93 -29.63
C THR A 520 20.74 2.15 -29.98
N GLY A 521 20.16 3.14 -30.67
CA GLY A 521 20.78 4.44 -30.91
C GLY A 521 21.04 5.26 -29.63
N GLU A 522 20.33 4.97 -28.55
CA GLU A 522 20.48 5.62 -27.24
C GLU A 522 21.38 4.82 -26.28
N GLY A 523 22.01 3.74 -26.76
CA GLY A 523 22.98 2.95 -26.00
C GLY A 523 22.44 1.64 -25.41
N MET A 524 21.18 1.30 -25.65
CA MET A 524 20.55 0.07 -25.16
C MET A 524 20.95 -1.16 -25.99
N ASP A 525 21.19 -2.31 -25.35
CA ASP A 525 21.47 -3.58 -26.07
C ASP A 525 20.16 -4.29 -26.50
N GLU A 526 20.19 -5.01 -27.63
CA GLU A 526 19.10 -5.92 -28.02
C GLU A 526 18.88 -7.03 -26.97
N MET A 527 19.91 -7.41 -26.20
CA MET A 527 19.78 -8.39 -25.13
C MET A 527 18.83 -7.92 -24.02
N GLU A 528 18.82 -6.64 -23.68
CA GLU A 528 17.91 -6.09 -22.65
C GLU A 528 16.43 -6.27 -23.03
N PHE A 529 16.10 -6.19 -24.32
CA PHE A 529 14.75 -6.49 -24.81
C PHE A 529 14.38 -7.95 -24.57
N THR A 530 15.32 -8.85 -24.80
CA THR A 530 15.11 -10.30 -24.63
C THR A 530 14.97 -10.65 -23.15
N GLU A 531 15.75 -10.02 -22.28
CA GLU A 531 15.66 -10.18 -20.83
C GLU A 531 14.32 -9.67 -20.29
N ALA A 532 13.87 -8.50 -20.74
CA ALA A 532 12.58 -7.96 -20.35
C ALA A 532 11.40 -8.82 -20.84
N GLU A 533 11.46 -9.33 -22.08
CA GLU A 533 10.47 -10.27 -22.61
C GLU A 533 10.44 -11.57 -21.79
N SER A 534 11.61 -12.14 -21.48
CA SER A 534 11.72 -13.34 -20.65
C SER A 534 11.12 -13.10 -19.26
N ASN A 535 11.50 -12.02 -18.59
CA ASN A 535 11.03 -11.73 -17.24
C ASN A 535 9.50 -11.52 -17.20
N MET A 536 8.93 -10.88 -18.22
CA MET A 536 7.48 -10.72 -18.33
C MET A 536 6.76 -12.07 -18.57
N ASN A 537 7.35 -12.97 -19.36
CA ASN A 537 6.81 -14.31 -19.56
C ASN A 537 6.92 -15.18 -18.30
N ASP A 538 8.02 -15.05 -17.55
CA ASP A 538 8.21 -15.72 -16.26
C ASP A 538 7.16 -15.24 -15.24
N LEU A 539 6.87 -13.93 -15.19
CA LEU A 539 5.79 -13.39 -14.36
C LEU A 539 4.42 -13.97 -14.72
N VAL A 540 4.13 -14.11 -16.02
CA VAL A 540 2.89 -14.75 -16.49
C VAL A 540 2.84 -16.22 -16.07
N ALA A 541 3.96 -16.94 -16.16
CA ALA A 541 4.05 -18.33 -15.72
C ALA A 541 3.85 -18.47 -14.20
N GLU A 542 4.41 -17.56 -13.40
CA GLU A 542 4.19 -17.52 -11.95
C GLU A 542 2.69 -17.33 -11.62
N TYR A 543 2.01 -16.38 -12.27
CA TYR A 543 0.55 -16.22 -12.09
C TYR A 543 -0.24 -17.47 -12.49
N GLN A 544 0.16 -18.14 -13.57
CA GLN A 544 -0.49 -19.38 -14.01
C GLN A 544 -0.27 -20.51 -13.00
N GLN A 545 0.94 -20.66 -12.46
CA GLN A 545 1.26 -21.67 -11.45
C GLN A 545 0.34 -21.54 -10.23
N TYR A 546 0.18 -20.34 -9.67
CA TYR A 546 -0.69 -20.13 -8.51
C TYR A 546 -2.18 -20.17 -8.82
N GLN A 547 -2.56 -19.98 -10.09
CA GLN A 547 -3.94 -20.18 -10.52
C GLN A 547 -4.34 -21.65 -10.49
N ASP A 548 -3.41 -22.53 -10.88
CA ASP A 548 -3.63 -23.97 -10.98
C ASP A 548 -3.34 -24.70 -9.66
N ALA A 549 -2.58 -24.08 -8.74
CA ALA A 549 -2.28 -24.62 -7.42
C ALA A 549 -3.55 -24.97 -6.60
N THR A 550 -3.54 -26.16 -6.01
CA THR A 550 -4.59 -26.65 -5.11
C THR A 550 -3.99 -26.94 -3.73
N ALA A 551 -4.81 -26.91 -2.68
CA ALA A 551 -4.34 -27.08 -1.31
C ALA A 551 -3.84 -28.51 -0.99
N ASP A 552 -4.17 -29.48 -1.85
CA ASP A 552 -3.92 -30.92 -1.62
C ASP A 552 -2.62 -31.43 -2.26
N GLU A 553 -1.86 -30.61 -3.01
CA GLU A 553 -0.66 -31.06 -3.73
C GLU A 553 0.59 -31.18 -2.84
N ASP A 554 0.58 -30.67 -1.60
CA ASP A 554 1.73 -30.70 -0.68
C ASP A 554 1.74 -31.88 0.32
N ASP A 555 0.67 -32.69 0.41
CA ASP A 555 0.55 -33.77 1.42
C ASP A 555 0.97 -35.17 0.93
N ASP A 556 1.21 -35.39 -0.37
CA ASP A 556 1.44 -36.74 -0.93
C ASP A 556 2.93 -37.15 -1.10
N ASP A 557 3.90 -36.28 -0.78
CA ASP A 557 5.33 -36.54 -1.01
C ASP A 557 6.15 -36.90 0.26
N THR A 558 5.50 -37.31 1.36
CA THR A 558 6.23 -37.60 2.63
C THR A 558 5.96 -38.94 3.33
N ASP A 559 5.42 -39.97 2.67
CA ASP A 559 5.24 -41.31 3.31
C ASP A 559 5.68 -42.50 2.43
N GLY A 560 6.89 -42.42 1.87
CA GLY A 560 7.46 -43.43 0.98
C GLY A 560 8.72 -44.16 1.44
N TYR A 561 9.21 -44.00 2.68
CA TYR A 561 10.40 -44.71 3.15
C TYR A 561 10.41 -44.96 4.67
N ASP A 562 9.87 -46.10 5.14
CA ASP A 562 10.63 -47.03 6.00
C ASP A 562 9.83 -48.33 6.27
N GLN A 563 10.25 -49.42 5.64
CA GLN A 563 10.06 -50.75 6.22
C GLN A 563 11.22 -51.66 5.76
N GLY A 564 12.42 -51.33 6.23
CA GLY A 564 13.57 -52.23 6.17
C GLY A 564 13.40 -53.41 7.12
N GLY A 565 12.81 -54.50 6.63
CA GLY A 565 12.75 -55.79 7.31
C GLY A 565 14.14 -56.43 7.46
N GLY A 566 14.57 -56.63 8.70
CA GLY A 566 15.74 -57.44 9.02
C GLY A 566 15.44 -58.94 8.91
N GLY A 567 16.28 -59.68 8.18
CA GLY A 567 16.23 -61.14 8.11
C GLY A 567 17.31 -61.68 7.18
N GLY A 568 18.40 -62.20 7.76
CA GLY A 568 19.59 -62.63 7.03
C GLY A 568 19.51 -64.02 6.38
N GLY A 569 20.52 -64.28 5.53
CA GLY A 569 21.08 -65.62 5.36
C GLY A 569 20.77 -66.36 4.06
N ALA A 570 21.81 -66.44 3.21
CA ALA A 570 22.18 -67.58 2.36
C ALA A 570 21.19 -68.10 1.30
N ALA A 571 21.56 -67.95 0.01
CA ALA A 571 22.07 -69.06 -0.82
C ALA A 571 22.10 -68.64 -2.30
N ALA A 572 23.19 -69.00 -2.97
CA ALA A 572 23.40 -68.87 -4.40
C ALA A 572 22.74 -70.03 -5.17
N GLY A 573 22.40 -69.79 -6.43
CA GLY A 573 21.92 -70.75 -7.42
C GLY A 573 21.02 -70.00 -8.41
N GLU A 574 21.53 -69.57 -9.55
CA GLU A 574 21.69 -70.33 -10.81
C GLU A 574 20.64 -69.85 -11.83
N GLU A 575 21.14 -69.56 -13.04
CA GLU A 575 20.45 -69.64 -14.34
C GLU A 575 19.21 -68.77 -14.62
N HIS A 576 19.34 -67.81 -15.55
CA HIS A 576 19.00 -68.08 -16.95
C HIS A 576 19.32 -66.88 -17.86
N ASP A 577 19.93 -67.21 -19.01
CA ASP A 577 20.04 -66.40 -20.22
C ASP A 577 18.66 -66.00 -20.79
N ASP A 578 18.53 -64.74 -21.25
CA ASP A 578 18.37 -64.35 -22.67
C ASP A 578 18.17 -62.82 -22.81
#